data_AF-A0AAU4I3V0-F1
#
_entry.id   AF-A0AAU4I3V0-F1
#
_cell.length_a   1.000
_cell.length_b   1.000
_cell.length_c   1.000
_cell.angle_alpha   90.00
_cell.angle_beta   90.00
_cell.angle_gamma   90.00
#
_symmetry.space_group_name_H-M   'P 1'
#
loop_
_entity.id
_entity.type
_entity.pdbx_description
1 polymer ?
#
loop_
_entity_poly.entity_id
_entity_poly.type
_entity_poly.pdbx_seq_one_letter_code
_entity_poly.pdbx_strand_id
1 'polypeptide(L)'
;MATALDATAAPELAVLRALERAGNRMFPRSERARLKGVPAWEIYIHLPADPSRLDDLLTGAWDLPAVAGFSEGLISALDAYTRTLLASGHAFDRDDLHRVLARL
;
A
#
# COMPACT_ATOMS: atom_id res chain seq x y z
N MET A 1 12.79 -6.43 -28.82
CA MET A 1 13.55 -6.33 -27.56
C MET A 1 12.69 -5.50 -26.61
N ALA A 2 11.82 -6.15 -25.85
CA ALA A 2 11.01 -5.45 -24.85
C ALA A 2 11.97 -4.99 -23.75
N THR A 3 12.07 -3.68 -23.54
CA THR A 3 12.69 -3.08 -22.36
C THR A 3 12.22 -3.84 -21.13
N ALA A 4 13.15 -4.34 -20.31
CA ALA A 4 12.84 -4.87 -19.00
C ALA A 4 12.00 -3.81 -18.28
N LEU A 5 10.69 -4.04 -18.21
CA LEU A 5 9.81 -3.30 -17.32
C LEU A 5 10.45 -3.45 -15.95
N ASP A 6 10.89 -2.33 -15.40
CA ASP A 6 11.51 -2.21 -14.09
C ASP A 6 10.81 -3.17 -13.13
N ALA A 7 11.53 -4.18 -12.62
CA ALA A 7 10.93 -5.32 -11.89
C ALA A 7 10.13 -4.87 -10.64
N THR A 8 10.25 -3.58 -10.30
CA THR A 8 9.63 -2.93 -9.16
C THR A 8 8.35 -2.18 -9.51
N ALA A 9 8.04 -1.95 -10.79
CA ALA A 9 6.86 -1.18 -11.20
C ALA A 9 5.54 -1.86 -10.83
N ALA A 10 5.45 -3.19 -11.00
CA ALA A 10 4.26 -3.93 -10.60
C ALA A 10 4.09 -4.02 -9.07
N PRO A 11 5.14 -4.35 -8.28
CA PRO A 11 5.11 -4.25 -6.82
C PRO A 11 4.73 -2.86 -6.29
N GLU A 12 5.29 -1.80 -6.87
CA GLU A 12 4.98 -0.42 -6.51
C GLU A 12 3.50 -0.10 -6.73
N LEU A 13 2.96 -0.44 -7.91
CA LEU A 13 1.55 -0.24 -8.19
C LEU A 13 0.66 -1.03 -7.21
N ALA A 14 1.06 -2.26 -6.85
CA ALA A 14 0.32 -3.06 -5.88
C ALA A 14 0.26 -2.38 -4.50
N VAL A 15 1.38 -1.84 -4.01
CA VAL A 15 1.44 -1.09 -2.74
C VAL A 15 0.58 0.17 -2.81
N LEU A 16 0.72 1.00 -3.86
CA LEU A 16 -0.07 2.23 -4.02
C LEU A 16 -1.58 1.94 -4.08
N ARG A 17 -1.99 0.84 -4.71
CA ARG A 17 -3.39 0.39 -4.72
C ARG A 17 -3.87 -0.10 -3.36
N ALA A 18 -3.02 -0.79 -2.60
CA ALA A 18 -3.33 -1.20 -1.24
C ALA A 18 -3.51 0.03 -0.32
N LEU A 19 -2.64 1.04 -0.44
CA LEU A 19 -2.74 2.32 0.27
C LEU A 19 -4.01 3.09 -0.12
N GLU A 20 -4.33 3.17 -1.42
CA GLU A 20 -5.56 3.80 -1.90
C GLU A 20 -6.82 3.14 -1.31
N ARG A 21 -6.83 1.81 -1.27
CA ARG A 21 -7.92 1.02 -0.69
C ARG A 21 -8.06 1.29 0.81
N ALA A 22 -6.95 1.27 1.54
CA ALA A 22 -6.92 1.56 2.97
C ALA A 22 -7.42 2.99 3.25
N GLY A 23 -6.88 4.01 2.58
CA GLY A 23 -7.31 5.40 2.77
C GLY A 23 -8.79 5.63 2.46
N ASN A 24 -9.34 4.91 1.48
CA ASN A 24 -10.78 4.91 1.19
C ASN A 24 -11.64 4.26 2.29
N ARG A 25 -11.06 3.55 3.25
CA ARG A 25 -11.75 2.86 4.36
C ARG A 25 -11.43 3.44 5.74
N MET A 26 -10.36 4.22 5.87
CA MET A 26 -9.93 4.78 7.15
C MET A 26 -10.98 5.69 7.77
N PHE A 27 -11.59 6.57 6.96
CA PHE A 27 -12.46 7.63 7.48
C PHE A 27 -13.91 7.57 6.96
N PRO A 28 -14.88 7.76 7.87
CA PRO A 28 -16.26 8.01 7.47
C PRO A 28 -16.35 9.30 6.66
N ARG A 29 -17.38 9.40 5.81
CA ARG A 29 -17.54 10.49 4.84
C ARG A 29 -17.53 11.88 5.47
N SER A 30 -17.96 12.01 6.73
CA SER A 30 -17.98 13.26 7.51
C SER A 30 -16.58 13.81 7.81
N GLU A 31 -15.59 12.94 8.04
CA GLU A 31 -14.21 13.35 8.36
C GLU A 31 -13.37 13.62 7.12
N ARG A 32 -13.74 13.05 5.97
CA ARG A 32 -13.07 13.31 4.68
C ARG A 32 -13.09 14.76 4.24
N ALA A 33 -14.03 15.57 4.74
CA ALA A 33 -14.06 17.00 4.43
C ALA A 33 -12.76 17.72 4.86
N ARG A 34 -12.12 17.25 5.94
CA ARG A 34 -10.83 17.79 6.42
C ARG A 34 -9.65 17.35 5.56
N LEU A 35 -9.80 16.28 4.80
CA LEU A 35 -8.81 15.71 3.89
C LEU A 35 -9.16 16.02 2.42
N LYS A 36 -9.97 17.04 2.18
CA LYS A 36 -10.36 17.44 0.83
C LYS A 36 -9.11 17.84 0.04
N GLY A 37 -8.87 17.17 -1.08
CA GLY A 37 -7.71 17.41 -1.93
C GLY A 37 -6.52 16.49 -1.64
N VAL A 38 -6.55 15.71 -0.55
CA VAL A 38 -5.56 14.66 -0.28
C VAL A 38 -5.93 13.41 -1.10
N PRO A 39 -5.02 12.87 -1.93
CA PRO A 39 -5.23 11.60 -2.60
C PRO A 39 -5.47 10.47 -1.60
N ALA A 40 -6.36 9.53 -1.92
CA ALA A 40 -6.70 8.45 -1.00
C ALA A 40 -5.48 7.61 -0.56
N TRP A 41 -4.49 7.44 -1.45
CA TRP A 41 -3.26 6.70 -1.14
C TRP A 41 -2.28 7.46 -0.23
N GLU A 42 -2.48 8.75 0.03
CA GLU A 42 -1.64 9.57 0.93
C GLU A 42 -2.32 9.87 2.27
N ILE A 43 -3.60 9.52 2.43
CA ILE A 43 -4.40 9.87 3.61
C ILE A 43 -3.71 9.48 4.93
N TYR A 44 -3.08 8.31 4.96
CA TYR A 44 -2.45 7.77 6.16
C TYR A 44 -1.22 8.60 6.63
N ILE A 45 -0.64 9.42 5.75
CA ILE A 45 0.48 10.31 6.08
C ILE A 45 0.01 11.43 7.02
N HIS A 46 -1.21 11.91 6.80
CA HIS A 46 -1.80 12.98 7.62
C HIS A 46 -2.44 12.44 8.90
N LEU A 47 -2.94 11.21 8.85
CA LEU A 47 -3.54 10.54 10.00
C LEU A 47 -3.24 9.05 9.93
N PRO A 48 -2.21 8.57 10.65
CA PRO A 48 -1.83 7.16 10.64
C PRO A 48 -2.99 6.23 11.03
N ALA A 49 -2.99 5.05 10.46
CA ALA A 49 -4.00 4.04 10.73
C ALA A 49 -3.82 3.44 12.13
N ASP A 50 -4.94 3.15 12.80
CA ASP A 50 -4.95 2.31 13.99
C ASP A 50 -4.46 0.90 13.61
N PRO A 51 -3.37 0.39 14.24
CA PRO A 51 -2.84 -0.95 13.96
C PRO A 51 -3.88 -2.06 14.08
N SER A 52 -4.86 -1.92 14.99
CA SER A 52 -5.93 -2.91 15.20
C SER A 52 -6.90 -3.03 14.02
N ARG A 53 -6.94 -2.03 13.13
CA ARG A 53 -7.83 -1.98 11.97
C ARG A 53 -7.15 -2.40 10.67
N LEU A 54 -5.84 -2.70 10.67
CA LEU A 54 -5.08 -2.93 9.44
C LEU A 54 -5.63 -4.09 8.60
N ASP A 55 -6.09 -5.16 9.25
CA ASP A 55 -6.69 -6.31 8.55
C ASP A 55 -7.96 -5.90 7.78
N ASP A 56 -8.84 -5.13 8.42
CA ASP A 56 -10.06 -4.62 7.80
C ASP A 56 -9.74 -3.64 6.66
N LEU A 57 -8.78 -2.73 6.88
CA LEU A 57 -8.39 -1.74 5.88
C LEU A 57 -7.79 -2.42 4.63
N LEU A 58 -6.98 -3.45 4.80
CA LEU A 58 -6.29 -4.17 3.73
C LEU A 58 -7.07 -5.37 3.19
N THR A 59 -8.26 -5.68 3.71
CA THR A 59 -9.07 -6.82 3.25
C THR A 59 -9.26 -6.79 1.73
N GLY A 60 -8.77 -7.83 1.04
CA GLY A 60 -8.81 -8.00 -0.42
C GLY A 60 -7.88 -7.08 -1.22
N ALA A 61 -6.85 -6.49 -0.58
CA ALA A 61 -5.83 -5.70 -1.28
C ALA A 61 -4.95 -6.56 -2.21
N TRP A 62 -4.76 -7.83 -1.86
CA TRP A 62 -3.78 -8.70 -2.50
C TRP A 62 -4.39 -9.73 -3.47
N ASP A 63 -5.72 -9.71 -3.66
CA ASP A 63 -6.43 -10.64 -4.56
C ASP A 63 -5.97 -10.48 -6.02
N LEU A 64 -5.87 -9.24 -6.50
CA LEU A 64 -5.41 -8.95 -7.86
C LEU A 64 -3.92 -9.29 -8.06
N PRO A 65 -2.99 -8.89 -7.16
CA PRO A 65 -1.60 -9.37 -7.20
C PRO A 65 -1.46 -10.90 -7.23
N ALA A 66 -2.25 -11.62 -6.44
CA ALA A 66 -2.25 -13.09 -6.47
C ALA A 66 -2.68 -13.63 -7.84
N VAL A 67 -3.76 -13.12 -8.42
CA VAL A 67 -4.22 -13.48 -9.77
C VAL A 67 -3.20 -13.09 -10.85
N ALA A 68 -2.45 -12.01 -10.65
CA ALA A 68 -1.39 -11.55 -11.53
C ALA A 68 -0.08 -12.36 -11.41
N GLY A 69 -0.04 -13.38 -10.54
CA GLY A 69 1.07 -14.31 -10.41
C GLY A 69 2.16 -13.89 -9.41
N PHE A 70 1.87 -12.97 -8.49
CA PHE A 70 2.81 -12.66 -7.42
C PHE A 70 2.93 -13.86 -6.49
N SER A 71 4.16 -14.18 -6.08
CA SER A 71 4.39 -15.25 -5.10
C SER A 71 3.86 -14.86 -3.72
N GLU A 72 3.51 -15.85 -2.89
CA GLU A 72 3.08 -15.61 -1.51
C GLU A 72 4.14 -14.83 -0.71
N GLY A 73 5.43 -15.13 -0.93
CA GLY A 73 6.54 -14.41 -0.30
C GLY A 73 6.60 -12.94 -0.69
N LEU A 74 6.41 -12.64 -1.98
CA LEU A 74 6.33 -11.25 -2.46
C LEU A 74 5.11 -10.53 -1.88
N ILE A 75 3.93 -11.15 -1.92
CA ILE A 75 2.70 -10.57 -1.35
C ILE A 75 2.89 -10.27 0.14
N SER A 76 3.45 -11.21 0.90
CA SER A 76 3.71 -11.06 2.34
C SER A 76 4.66 -9.88 2.63
N ALA A 77 5.73 -9.73 1.84
CA ALA A 77 6.65 -8.60 2.01
C ALA A 77 6.01 -7.25 1.65
N LEU A 78 5.21 -7.19 0.60
CA LEU A 78 4.48 -5.97 0.22
C LEU A 78 3.39 -5.61 1.24
N ASP A 79 2.69 -6.61 1.79
CA ASP A 79 1.72 -6.44 2.86
C ASP A 79 2.37 -5.89 4.13
N ALA A 80 3.48 -6.49 4.57
CA ALA A 80 4.24 -6.01 5.71
C ALA A 80 4.72 -4.57 5.53
N TYR A 81 5.29 -4.23 4.37
CA TYR A 81 5.71 -2.87 4.06
C TYR A 81 4.52 -1.88 4.09
N THR A 82 3.41 -2.24 3.45
CA THR A 82 2.20 -1.42 3.43
C THR A 82 1.65 -1.18 4.84
N ARG A 83 1.62 -2.22 5.69
CA ARG A 83 1.22 -2.11 7.11
C ARG A 83 2.13 -1.17 7.89
N THR A 84 3.44 -1.24 7.68
CA THR A 84 4.40 -0.32 8.31
C THR A 84 4.13 1.13 7.89
N LEU A 85 3.89 1.39 6.61
CA LEU A 85 3.55 2.74 6.13
C LEU A 85 2.26 3.23 6.79
N LEU A 86 1.19 2.45 6.73
CA LEU A 86 -0.12 2.80 7.28
C LEU A 86 -0.05 3.12 8.78
N ALA A 87 0.63 2.30 9.56
CA ALA A 87 0.73 2.49 11.02
C ALA A 87 1.64 3.66 11.42
N SER A 88 2.68 3.94 10.64
CA SER A 88 3.69 4.94 10.99
C SER A 88 3.43 6.32 10.39
N GLY A 89 2.63 6.42 9.33
CA GLY A 89 2.38 7.67 8.60
C GLY A 89 3.53 8.12 7.69
N HIS A 90 4.53 7.28 7.44
CA HIS A 90 5.62 7.65 6.52
C HIS A 90 5.16 7.57 5.07
N ALA A 91 5.47 8.59 4.26
CA ALA A 91 5.17 8.58 2.83
C ALA A 91 5.83 7.38 2.14
N PHE A 92 5.16 6.84 1.13
CA PHE A 92 5.73 5.80 0.28
C PHE A 92 7.02 6.32 -0.37
N ASP A 93 8.10 5.55 -0.23
CA ASP A 93 9.37 5.80 -0.88
C ASP A 93 9.75 4.59 -1.74
N ARG A 94 10.23 4.87 -2.96
CA ARG A 94 10.58 3.83 -3.94
C ARG A 94 11.86 3.09 -3.52
N ASP A 95 12.83 3.78 -2.93
CA ASP A 95 14.09 3.15 -2.50
C ASP A 95 13.86 2.22 -1.31
N ASP A 96 12.93 2.57 -0.40
CA ASP A 96 12.48 1.66 0.67
C ASP A 96 11.83 0.39 0.12
N LEU A 97 10.97 0.52 -0.88
CA LEU A 97 10.39 -0.65 -1.56
C LEU A 97 11.49 -1.50 -2.21
N HIS A 98 12.46 -0.91 -2.89
CA HIS A 98 13.60 -1.64 -3.45
C HIS A 98 14.38 -2.39 -2.38
N ARG A 99 14.62 -1.78 -1.22
CA ARG A 99 15.26 -2.43 -0.06
C ARG A 99 14.44 -3.61 0.48
N VAL A 100 13.11 -3.52 0.47
CA VAL A 100 12.22 -4.65 0.85
C VAL A 100 12.35 -5.80 -0.15
N LEU A 101 12.26 -5.48 -1.45
CA LEU A 101 12.31 -6.49 -2.52
C LEU A 101 13.67 -7.19 -2.62
N ALA A 102 14.77 -6.49 -2.33
CA ALA A 102 16.12 -7.06 -2.34
C ALA A 102 16.38 -8.12 -1.25
N ARG A 103 15.44 -8.34 -0.33
CA ARG A 103 15.53 -9.32 0.77
C ARG A 103 14.73 -10.60 0.51
N LEU A 104 14.02 -10.69 -0.61
CA LEU A 104 13.26 -11.86 -1.06
C LEU A 104 14.16 -12.86 -1.80
#